data_AF-A0AAV6LLA7-F1
#
_entry.id   AF-A0AAV6LLA7-F1
#
_cell.length_a   1.000
_cell.length_b   1.000
_cell.length_c   1.000
_cell.angle_alpha   90.00
_cell.angle_beta   90.00
_cell.angle_gamma   90.00
#
_symmetry.space_group_name_H-M   'P 1'
#
loop_
_entity.id
_entity.type
_entity.pdbx_description
1 polymer ?
#
loop_
_entity_poly.entity_id
_entity_poly.type
_entity_poly.pdbx_seq_one_letter_code
_entity_poly.pdbx_strand_id
1 'polypeptide(L)'
;MDLVGPIRPALRKNRWILAATEVYTKWVEAVPLKKATGDAVATFIKENIICRFGIPQMILSDNGTPFINHHVGGLLDEYSIDHRTSSAYYLQGNG
;
A
#
# COMPACT_ATOMS: atom_id res chain seq x y z
N MET A 1 0.18 4.80 -2.18
CA MET A 1 0.25 3.82 -1.08
C MET A 1 1.62 3.91 -0.47
N ASP A 2 1.69 3.93 0.85
CA ASP A 2 2.93 4.19 1.57
C ASP A 2 2.99 3.38 2.88
N LEU A 3 4.21 3.11 3.35
CA LEU A 3 4.50 2.39 4.58
C LEU A 3 5.21 3.29 5.57
N VAL A 4 4.56 3.57 6.69
CA VAL A 4 5.13 4.35 7.78
C VAL A 4 5.68 3.41 8.85
N GLY A 5 6.99 3.44 9.13
CA GLY A 5 7.57 2.70 10.24
C GLY A 5 9.10 2.55 10.19
N PRO A 6 9.72 1.85 11.17
CA PRO A 6 9.10 1.21 12.33
C PRO A 6 8.79 2.19 13.49
N ILE A 7 7.53 2.22 13.94
CA ILE A 7 7.05 3.04 15.06
C ILE A 7 7.51 2.47 16.41
N ARG A 8 7.95 3.35 17.31
CA ARG A 8 8.40 3.01 18.67
C ARG A 8 7.82 4.00 19.70
N PRO A 9 7.29 3.51 20.85
CA PRO A 9 7.06 2.12 21.20
C PRO A 9 5.95 1.48 20.35
N ALA A 10 6.03 0.17 20.13
CA ALA A 10 5.05 -0.56 19.34
C ALA A 10 3.80 -0.88 20.16
N LEU A 11 2.61 -0.48 19.70
CA LEU A 11 1.36 -0.92 20.32
C LEU A 11 1.00 -2.32 19.80
N ARG A 12 0.82 -3.31 20.69
CA ARG A 12 0.44 -4.71 20.33
C ARG A 12 1.35 -5.35 19.27
N LYS A 13 2.64 -4.98 19.24
CA LYS A 13 3.64 -5.40 18.23
C LYS A 13 3.39 -4.86 16.81
N ASN A 14 2.42 -3.98 16.61
CA ASN A 14 2.24 -3.27 15.34
C ASN A 14 3.30 -2.18 15.27
N ARG A 15 4.17 -2.27 14.28
CA ARG A 15 5.32 -1.37 14.09
C ARG A 15 5.24 -0.57 12.81
N TRP A 16 4.30 -0.91 11.93
CA TRP A 16 4.16 -0.27 10.64
C TRP A 16 2.71 0.16 10.46
N ILE A 17 2.49 1.22 9.70
CA ILE A 17 1.18 1.60 9.19
C ILE A 17 1.27 1.53 7.68
N LEU A 18 0.41 0.74 7.06
CA LEU A 18 0.22 0.75 5.62
C LEU A 18 -0.97 1.64 5.31
N ALA A 19 -0.76 2.67 4.49
CA ALA A 19 -1.79 3.64 4.14
C ALA A 19 -1.94 3.78 2.62
N ALA A 20 -3.18 3.93 2.18
CA ALA A 20 -3.55 4.33 0.83
C ALA A 20 -4.44 5.56 0.88
N THR A 21 -4.20 6.50 -0.03
CA THR A 21 -5.01 7.69 -0.21
C THR A 21 -5.55 7.70 -1.63
N GLU A 22 -6.86 7.84 -1.76
CA GLU A 22 -7.54 8.04 -3.03
C GLU A 22 -7.37 9.50 -3.48
N VAL A 23 -7.08 9.73 -4.75
CA VAL A 23 -6.57 11.02 -5.24
C VAL A 23 -7.66 12.09 -5.36
N TYR A 24 -8.89 11.69 -5.69
CA TYR A 24 -10.02 12.60 -5.96
C TYR A 24 -10.70 13.07 -4.68
N THR A 25 -11.17 12.15 -3.86
CA THR A 25 -11.90 12.39 -2.62
C THR A 25 -10.98 12.62 -1.43
N LYS A 26 -9.67 12.32 -1.59
CA LYS A 26 -8.69 12.31 -0.50
C LYS A 26 -9.05 11.32 0.62
N TRP A 27 -9.89 10.32 0.34
CA TRP A 27 -10.22 9.27 1.28
C TRP A 27 -8.97 8.46 1.64
N VAL A 28 -8.79 8.14 2.93
CA VAL A 28 -7.63 7.42 3.44
C VAL A 28 -8.06 6.10 4.07
N GLU A 29 -7.40 5.01 3.66
CA GLU A 29 -7.45 3.73 4.34
C GLU A 29 -6.08 3.45 4.96
N ALA A 30 -6.06 3.08 6.24
CA ALA A 30 -4.82 2.79 6.95
C ALA A 30 -4.97 1.58 7.87
N VAL A 31 -4.05 0.63 7.77
CA VAL A 31 -4.03 -0.57 8.63
C VAL A 31 -2.70 -0.71 9.38
N PRO A 32 -2.74 -1.10 10.67
CA PRO A 32 -1.52 -1.34 11.42
C PRO A 32 -0.96 -2.73 11.10
N LEU A 33 0.35 -2.81 10.83
CA LEU A 33 1.06 -4.04 10.51
C LEU A 33 2.15 -4.37 11.53
N LYS A 34 2.29 -5.66 11.87
CA LYS A 34 3.41 -6.17 12.67
C LYS A 34 4.72 -6.21 11.86
N LYS A 35 4.61 -6.54 10.58
CA LYS A 35 5.70 -6.59 9.60
C LYS A 35 5.20 -6.02 8.27
N ALA A 36 6.06 -5.29 7.57
CA ALA A 36 5.82 -4.83 6.22
C ALA A 36 6.22 -5.92 5.21
N THR A 37 5.33 -6.85 4.92
CA THR A 37 5.55 -7.95 3.96
C THR A 37 4.68 -7.77 2.72
N GLY A 38 5.11 -8.34 1.60
CA GLY A 38 4.34 -8.33 0.36
C GLY A 38 2.95 -8.95 0.47
N ASP A 39 2.86 -10.08 1.17
CA ASP A 39 1.59 -10.74 1.50
C ASP A 39 0.62 -9.83 2.28
N ALA A 40 1.14 -9.05 3.25
CA ALA A 40 0.32 -8.12 4.02
C ALA A 40 -0.16 -6.94 3.15
N VAL A 41 0.66 -6.48 2.20
CA VAL A 41 0.29 -5.45 1.23
C VAL A 41 -0.78 -5.96 0.26
N ALA A 42 -0.60 -7.16 -0.30
CA ALA A 42 -1.58 -7.79 -1.18
C ALA A 42 -2.93 -8.00 -0.47
N THR A 43 -2.91 -8.50 0.76
CA THR A 43 -4.11 -8.63 1.60
C THR A 43 -4.79 -7.28 1.82
N PHE A 44 -4.03 -6.23 2.12
CA PHE A 44 -4.57 -4.89 2.26
C PHE A 44 -5.26 -4.40 0.98
N ILE A 45 -4.62 -4.55 -0.18
CA ILE A 45 -5.19 -4.16 -1.47
C ILE A 45 -6.50 -4.90 -1.73
N LYS A 46 -6.51 -6.23 -1.55
CA LYS A 46 -7.69 -7.05 -1.80
C LYS A 46 -8.84 -6.70 -0.86
N GLU A 47 -8.59 -6.74 0.44
CA GLU A 47 -9.65 -6.62 1.46
C GLU A 47 -10.10 -5.18 1.69
N ASN A 48 -9.16 -4.23 1.69
CA ASN A 48 -9.43 -2.86 2.11
C ASN A 48 -9.65 -1.92 0.93
N ILE A 49 -9.18 -2.28 -0.28
CA ILE A 49 -9.40 -1.48 -1.48
C ILE A 49 -10.43 -2.15 -2.39
N ILE A 50 -10.10 -3.34 -2.94
CA ILE A 50 -10.92 -4.00 -3.97
C ILE A 50 -12.30 -4.40 -3.43
N CYS A 51 -12.36 -5.13 -2.32
CA CYS A 51 -13.62 -5.62 -1.78
C CYS A 51 -14.54 -4.50 -1.24
N ARG A 52 -13.99 -3.33 -0.89
CA ARG A 52 -14.74 -2.22 -0.28
C ARG A 52 -15.16 -1.15 -1.27
N PHE A 53 -14.29 -0.83 -2.23
CA PHE A 53 -14.47 0.29 -3.15
C PHE A 53 -14.51 -0.12 -4.62
N GLY A 54 -14.25 -1.40 -4.91
CA GLY A 54 -14.11 -1.92 -6.27
C GLY A 54 -12.67 -1.86 -6.77
N ILE A 55 -12.47 -2.31 -8.00
CA ILE A 55 -11.16 -2.45 -8.62
C ILE A 55 -10.64 -1.07 -9.02
N PRO A 56 -9.52 -0.58 -8.45
CA PRO A 56 -8.92 0.67 -8.89
C PRO A 56 -8.29 0.50 -10.27
N GLN A 57 -8.28 1.56 -11.08
CA GLN A 57 -7.57 1.53 -12.36
C GLN A 57 -6.05 1.49 -12.18
N MET A 58 -5.54 2.14 -11.13
CA MET A 58 -4.11 2.28 -10.89
C MET A 58 -3.81 2.34 -9.40
N ILE A 59 -2.67 1.77 -9.02
CA ILE A 59 -2.07 1.94 -7.70
C ILE A 59 -0.68 2.57 -7.88
N LEU A 60 -0.44 3.66 -7.14
CA LEU A 60 0.88 4.28 -7.04
C LEU A 60 1.51 3.93 -5.69
N SER A 61 2.73 3.39 -5.67
CA SER A 61 3.52 3.17 -4.45
C SER A 61 4.96 3.65 -4.63
N ASP A 62 5.77 3.57 -3.58
CA ASP A 62 7.22 3.66 -3.75
C ASP A 62 7.80 2.35 -4.33
N ASN A 63 9.12 2.33 -4.56
CA ASN A 63 9.87 1.15 -5.00
C ASN A 63 10.27 0.21 -3.83
N GLY A 64 9.58 0.30 -2.69
CA GLY A 64 9.85 -0.55 -1.53
C GLY A 64 9.60 -2.03 -1.82
N THR A 65 10.45 -2.90 -1.28
CA THR A 65 10.31 -4.36 -1.42
C THR A 65 8.95 -4.92 -0.94
N PRO A 66 8.24 -4.32 0.04
CA PRO A 66 6.89 -4.76 0.38
C PRO A 66 5.86 -4.53 -0.75
N PHE A 67 6.13 -3.61 -1.67
CA PHE A 67 5.25 -3.34 -2.82
C PHE A 67 5.71 -4.06 -4.09
N ILE A 68 7.01 -4.33 -4.23
CA ILE A 68 7.59 -4.98 -5.41
C ILE A 68 7.96 -6.43 -5.08
N ASN A 69 6.98 -7.32 -5.24
CA ASN A 69 7.13 -8.76 -5.03
C ASN A 69 6.00 -9.54 -5.73
N HIS A 70 6.15 -10.86 -5.83
CA HIS A 70 5.22 -11.73 -6.54
C HIS A 70 3.80 -11.76 -5.95
N HIS A 71 3.62 -11.53 -4.64
CA HIS A 71 2.27 -11.51 -4.05
C HIS A 71 1.48 -10.29 -4.53
N VAL A 72 2.13 -9.12 -4.52
CA VAL A 72 1.51 -7.88 -4.99
C VAL A 72 1.35 -7.92 -6.51
N GLY A 73 2.42 -8.24 -7.25
CA GLY A 73 2.38 -8.31 -8.72
C GLY A 73 1.30 -9.27 -9.23
N GLY A 74 1.25 -10.50 -8.69
CA GLY A 74 0.25 -11.48 -9.10
C GLY A 74 -1.19 -11.03 -8.83
N LEU A 75 -1.43 -10.35 -7.71
CA LEU A 75 -2.75 -9.79 -7.40
C LEU A 75 -3.12 -8.66 -8.39
N LEU A 76 -2.19 -7.75 -8.67
CA LEU A 76 -2.46 -6.61 -9.57
C LEU A 76 -2.70 -7.09 -11.00
N ASP A 77 -1.96 -8.10 -11.45
CA ASP A 77 -2.18 -8.76 -12.74
C ASP A 77 -3.55 -9.44 -12.81
N GLU A 78 -3.94 -10.19 -11.76
CA GLU A 78 -5.25 -10.87 -11.66
C GLU A 78 -6.42 -9.90 -11.85
N TYR A 79 -6.32 -8.70 -11.26
CA TYR A 79 -7.36 -7.68 -11.33
C TYR A 79 -7.12 -6.63 -12.44
N SER A 80 -6.09 -6.80 -13.27
CA SER A 80 -5.72 -5.86 -14.34
C SER A 80 -5.54 -4.41 -13.85
N ILE A 81 -4.87 -4.25 -12.70
CA ILE A 81 -4.59 -2.96 -12.06
C ILE A 81 -3.22 -2.45 -12.51
N ASP A 82 -3.14 -1.23 -13.03
CA ASP A 82 -1.86 -0.60 -13.39
C ASP A 82 -1.05 -0.27 -12.12
N HIS A 83 0.08 -0.93 -11.92
CA HIS A 83 1.00 -0.62 -10.82
C HIS A 83 2.09 0.33 -11.29
N ARG A 84 2.11 1.53 -10.70
CA ARG A 84 3.18 2.49 -10.91
C ARG A 84 3.99 2.67 -9.64
N THR A 85 5.29 2.80 -9.79
CA THR A 85 6.19 3.16 -8.70
C THR A 85 6.79 4.54 -8.89
N SER A 86 6.87 5.31 -7.81
CA SER A 86 7.65 6.54 -7.81
C SER A 86 9.14 6.19 -7.63
N SER A 87 10.02 6.92 -8.34
CA SER A 87 11.46 6.85 -8.09
C SER A 87 11.73 7.20 -6.62
N ALA A 88 12.69 6.53 -5.98
CA ALA A 88 13.01 6.64 -4.55
C ALA A 88 13.38 8.06 -4.04
N TYR A 89 13.34 9.08 -4.91
CA TYR A 89 13.85 10.42 -4.67
C TYR A 89 12.88 11.52 -5.14
N TYR A 90 11.58 11.39 -4.82
CA TYR A 90 10.65 12.53 -4.90
C TYR A 90 9.74 12.57 -3.66
N LEU A 91 10.30 13.03 -2.55
CA LEU A 91 9.60 13.33 -1.29
C LEU A 91 8.88 14.70 -1.30
N GLN A 92 8.82 15.38 -2.45
CA GLN A 92 8.11 16.64 -2.65
C GLN A 92 7.17 16.52 -3.84
N GLY A 93 5.91 16.19 -3.58
CA GLY A 93 4.90 16.15 -4.64
C GLY A 93 3.49 15.76 -4.19
N ASN A 94 3.33 15.27 -2.96
CA ASN A 94 2.01 15.10 -2.34
C ASN A 94 1.76 16.24 -1.35
N GLY A 95 1.48 17.42 -1.91
CA GLY A 95 0.76 18.51 -1.24
C GLY A 95 -0.65 18.60 -1.81
#